data_AF-A0A094EXV0-F1
#
_entry.id   AF-A0A094EXV0-F1
#
_cell.length_a   1.000
_cell.length_b   1.000
_cell.length_c   1.000
_cell.angle_alpha   90.00
_cell.angle_beta   90.00
_cell.angle_gamma   90.00
#
_symmetry.space_group_name_H-M   'P 1'
#
loop_
_entity.id
_entity.type
_entity.pdbx_description
1 polymer ?
#
loop_
_entity_poly.entity_id
_entity_poly.type
_entity_poly.pdbx_seq_one_letter_code
_entity_poly.pdbx_strand_id
1 'polypeptide(L)'
;MGSNRSGVLPSSPLIAELISALLPLLEEGSCKIAGLYSHAGHSYGGSDPATAISLLNDELRALLDAATGLRALAPSTTPLTFSVGATPTTTAVYNLLHPSTTPSAAETSALATLQSTITSVRAANASIELHAGVYPLLDNQQIATGALPRSQLSTADIALTILAEVASIYPTRGTGEALITAGSIALGREKCKSYDGWGIVSPWGCVGGEGWVVGG
;
A
#
# COMPACT_ATOMS: atom_id res chain seq x y z
N MET A 1 1.45 8.80 -10.05
CA MET A 1 0.57 7.62 -9.92
C MET A 1 -0.37 7.86 -8.75
N GLY A 2 -1.63 7.48 -8.85
CA GLY A 2 -2.61 7.75 -7.78
C GLY A 2 -4.04 7.55 -8.27
N SER A 3 -4.91 7.05 -7.39
CA SER A 3 -6.30 6.71 -7.67
C SER A 3 -7.21 7.95 -7.77
N ASN A 4 -6.78 9.00 -8.49
CA ASN A 4 -7.45 10.31 -8.58
C ASN A 4 -7.80 10.94 -7.22
N ARG A 5 -7.05 10.59 -6.16
CA ARG A 5 -7.27 11.14 -4.81
C ARG A 5 -6.72 12.57 -4.71
N SER A 6 -5.45 12.74 -5.08
CA SER A 6 -4.70 14.00 -5.03
C SER A 6 -3.41 13.86 -5.85
N GLY A 7 -2.71 14.97 -6.06
CA GLY A 7 -1.44 15.02 -6.79
C GLY A 7 -1.60 15.45 -8.24
N VAL A 8 -0.47 15.67 -8.90
CA VAL A 8 -0.39 16.10 -10.30
C VAL A 8 0.17 14.96 -11.14
N LEU A 9 -0.39 14.76 -12.34
CA LEU A 9 0.15 13.76 -13.26
C LEU A 9 1.50 14.23 -13.81
N PRO A 10 2.55 13.39 -13.84
CA PRO A 10 3.88 13.77 -14.32
C PRO A 10 3.89 14.39 -15.73
N SER A 11 2.99 13.94 -16.61
CA SER A 11 2.87 14.41 -17.99
C SER A 11 1.88 15.55 -18.20
N SER A 12 1.20 16.02 -17.14
CA SER A 12 0.19 17.08 -17.28
C SER A 12 0.82 18.48 -17.33
N PRO A 13 0.24 19.44 -18.07
CA PRO A 13 0.72 20.84 -18.08
C PRO A 13 0.80 21.48 -16.69
N LEU A 14 -0.08 21.04 -15.79
CA LEU A 14 -0.18 21.54 -14.41
C LEU A 14 1.13 21.36 -13.63
N ILE A 15 1.94 20.34 -13.93
CA ILE A 15 3.24 20.18 -13.24
C ILE A 15 4.20 21.31 -13.62
N ALA A 16 4.21 21.71 -14.89
CA ALA A 16 5.07 22.78 -15.38
C ALA A 16 4.62 24.13 -14.82
N GLU A 17 3.30 24.37 -14.74
CA GLU A 17 2.73 25.55 -14.10
C GLU A 17 3.11 25.64 -12.62
N LEU A 18 2.97 24.53 -11.88
CA LEU A 18 3.35 24.47 -10.47
C LEU A 18 4.84 24.75 -10.27
N ILE A 19 5.71 24.12 -11.05
CA ILE A 19 7.16 24.33 -10.95
C ILE A 19 7.51 25.78 -11.29
N SER A 20 6.92 26.33 -12.35
CA SER A 20 7.17 27.72 -12.77
C SER A 20 6.75 28.73 -11.71
N ALA A 21 5.63 28.48 -11.02
CA ALA A 21 5.19 29.31 -9.90
C ALA A 21 6.12 29.24 -8.68
N LEU A 22 6.83 28.12 -8.49
CA LEU A 22 7.79 27.93 -7.40
C LEU A 22 9.18 28.48 -7.71
N LEU A 23 9.56 28.62 -8.98
CA LEU A 23 10.91 29.05 -9.40
C LEU A 23 11.42 30.31 -8.67
N PRO A 24 10.66 31.42 -8.56
CA PRO A 24 11.16 32.62 -7.88
C PRO A 24 11.50 32.36 -6.39
N LEU A 25 10.72 31.52 -5.72
CA LEU A 25 10.94 31.16 -4.32
C LEU A 25 12.15 30.24 -4.15
N LEU A 26 12.44 29.41 -5.15
CA LEU A 26 13.62 28.55 -5.19
C LEU A 26 14.89 29.38 -5.44
N GLU A 27 14.83 30.35 -6.35
CA GLU A 27 15.95 31.24 -6.68
C GLU A 27 16.31 32.19 -5.53
N GLU A 28 15.31 32.69 -4.79
CA GLU A 28 15.51 33.50 -3.59
C GLU A 28 16.02 32.65 -2.39
N GLY A 29 15.84 31.34 -2.43
CA GLY A 29 16.14 30.43 -1.31
C GLY A 29 15.06 30.41 -0.22
N SER A 30 13.90 31.00 -0.48
CA SER A 30 12.73 31.02 0.41
C SER A 30 12.06 29.65 0.53
N CYS A 31 12.27 28.75 -0.44
CA CYS A 31 11.85 27.35 -0.34
C CYS A 31 12.85 26.39 -1.02
N LYS A 32 12.62 25.09 -0.84
CA LYS A 32 13.38 24.03 -1.52
C LYS A 32 12.48 22.88 -1.92
N ILE A 33 12.81 22.21 -3.01
CA ILE A 33 12.18 20.94 -3.38
C ILE A 33 12.97 19.80 -2.74
N ALA A 34 12.44 19.25 -1.65
CA ALA A 34 13.08 18.13 -0.95
C ALA A 34 12.94 16.80 -1.69
N GLY A 35 11.89 16.67 -2.50
CA GLY A 35 11.53 15.38 -3.09
C GLY A 35 10.16 15.39 -3.75
N LEU A 36 9.75 14.20 -4.16
CA LEU A 36 8.46 13.92 -4.77
C LEU A 36 7.79 12.78 -4.01
N TYR A 37 6.46 12.81 -3.98
CA TYR A 37 5.65 11.89 -3.19
C TYR A 37 4.59 11.20 -4.07
N SER A 38 4.44 9.90 -3.92
CA SER A 38 3.38 9.11 -4.55
C SER A 38 2.81 8.10 -3.56
N HIS A 39 1.53 7.77 -3.70
CA HIS A 39 0.86 6.76 -2.86
C HIS A 39 -0.05 5.86 -3.70
N ALA A 40 0.31 4.58 -3.84
CA ALA A 40 -0.46 3.58 -4.58
C ALA A 40 -1.62 3.00 -3.74
N GLY A 41 -2.61 3.83 -3.40
CA GLY A 41 -3.80 3.39 -2.65
C GLY A 41 -4.67 2.33 -3.36
N HIS A 42 -4.48 2.10 -4.66
CA HIS A 42 -5.14 1.03 -5.40
C HIS A 42 -4.46 -0.35 -5.22
N SER A 43 -3.28 -0.39 -4.57
CA SER A 43 -2.58 -1.65 -4.27
C SER A 43 -3.34 -2.59 -3.33
N TYR A 44 -4.27 -2.05 -2.54
CA TYR A 44 -5.18 -2.83 -1.71
C TYR A 44 -6.12 -3.75 -2.53
N GLY A 45 -6.27 -3.50 -3.84
CA GLY A 45 -7.00 -4.36 -4.76
C GLY A 45 -6.20 -5.59 -5.24
N GLY A 46 -4.85 -5.55 -5.21
CA GLY A 46 -3.98 -6.61 -5.72
C GLY A 46 -4.05 -7.89 -4.89
N SER A 47 -3.78 -9.07 -5.46
CA SER A 47 -3.99 -10.37 -4.81
C SER A 47 -2.75 -11.28 -4.79
N ASP A 48 -1.60 -10.75 -5.18
CA ASP A 48 -0.37 -11.53 -5.37
C ASP A 48 0.89 -10.65 -5.26
N PRO A 49 2.07 -11.26 -5.00
CA PRO A 49 3.31 -10.52 -4.84
C PRO A 49 3.72 -9.72 -6.09
N ALA A 50 3.53 -10.29 -7.29
CA ALA A 50 3.95 -9.65 -8.53
C ALA A 50 3.19 -8.34 -8.78
N THR A 51 1.89 -8.32 -8.48
CA THR A 51 1.06 -7.10 -8.51
C THR A 51 1.61 -6.05 -7.55
N ALA A 52 1.90 -6.40 -6.30
CA ALA A 52 2.42 -5.44 -5.32
C ALA A 52 3.81 -4.88 -5.71
N ILE A 53 4.70 -5.72 -6.23
CA ILE A 53 6.03 -5.34 -6.75
C ILE A 53 5.90 -4.40 -7.96
N SER A 54 4.99 -4.73 -8.89
CA SER A 54 4.75 -3.92 -10.09
C SER A 54 4.21 -2.53 -9.73
N LEU A 55 3.29 -2.46 -8.76
CA LEU A 55 2.75 -1.18 -8.29
C LEU A 55 3.80 -0.32 -7.60
N LEU A 56 4.69 -0.90 -6.77
CA LEU A 56 5.83 -0.18 -6.22
C LEU A 56 6.72 0.39 -7.33
N ASN A 57 7.01 -0.41 -8.35
CA ASN A 57 7.77 0.02 -9.52
C ASN A 57 7.09 1.19 -10.24
N ASP A 58 5.77 1.14 -10.42
CA ASP A 58 5.03 2.21 -11.10
C ASP A 58 5.04 3.53 -10.30
N GLU A 59 5.01 3.47 -8.96
CA GLU A 59 5.23 4.64 -8.11
C GLU A 59 6.59 5.28 -8.40
N LEU A 60 7.66 4.48 -8.40
CA LEU A 60 9.02 4.98 -8.65
C LEU A 60 9.19 5.54 -10.06
N ARG A 61 8.63 4.88 -11.08
CA ARG A 61 8.67 5.36 -12.48
C ARG A 61 7.95 6.69 -12.64
N ALA A 62 6.78 6.85 -12.01
CA ALA A 62 6.07 8.11 -12.05
C ALA A 62 6.87 9.26 -11.41
N LEU A 63 7.61 8.99 -10.33
CA LEU A 63 8.47 9.99 -9.72
C LEU A 63 9.73 10.27 -10.54
N LEU A 64 10.29 9.27 -11.24
CA LEU A 64 11.37 9.47 -12.22
C LEU A 64 10.96 10.40 -13.35
N ASP A 65 9.78 10.17 -13.93
CA ASP A 65 9.26 11.00 -15.01
C ASP A 65 9.04 12.44 -14.54
N ALA A 66 8.42 12.60 -13.36
CA ALA A 66 8.21 13.91 -12.75
C ALA A 66 9.52 14.62 -12.40
N ALA A 67 10.53 13.91 -11.90
CA ALA A 67 11.84 14.47 -11.59
C ALA A 67 12.59 14.91 -12.85
N THR A 68 12.41 14.20 -13.96
CA THR A 68 12.99 14.60 -15.26
C THR A 68 12.39 15.92 -15.73
N GLY A 69 11.06 16.05 -15.71
CA GLY A 69 10.37 17.31 -16.02
C GLY A 69 10.76 18.45 -15.07
N LEU A 70 10.85 18.15 -13.77
CA LEU A 70 11.30 19.10 -12.76
C LEU A 70 12.70 19.64 -13.06
N ARG A 71 13.67 18.77 -13.33
CA ARG A 71 15.06 19.20 -13.58
C ARG A 71 15.24 19.93 -14.90
N ALA A 72 14.37 19.69 -15.87
CA ALA A 72 14.37 20.44 -17.12
C ALA A 72 13.93 21.91 -16.90
N LEU A 73 12.99 22.14 -15.99
CA LEU A 73 12.44 23.48 -15.69
C LEU A 73 13.21 24.21 -14.57
N ALA A 74 13.72 23.47 -13.58
CA ALA A 74 14.44 23.96 -12.43
C ALA A 74 15.74 23.15 -12.23
N PRO A 75 16.80 23.40 -13.02
CA PRO A 75 18.06 22.66 -12.92
C PRO A 75 18.66 22.78 -11.51
N SER A 76 18.93 21.63 -10.88
CA SER A 76 19.52 21.57 -9.54
C SER A 76 20.38 20.33 -9.38
N THR A 77 21.48 20.46 -8.65
CA THR A 77 22.34 19.35 -8.23
C THR A 77 21.91 18.75 -6.89
N THR A 78 20.90 19.34 -6.24
CA THR A 78 20.39 18.85 -4.95
C THR A 78 19.74 17.47 -5.13
N PRO A 79 20.14 16.46 -4.35
CA PRO A 79 19.50 15.16 -4.39
C PRO A 79 18.01 15.26 -4.05
N LEU A 80 17.17 14.53 -4.78
CA LEU A 80 15.74 14.43 -4.48
C LEU A 80 15.44 13.21 -3.60
N THR A 81 14.39 13.29 -2.81
CA THR A 81 13.82 12.12 -2.11
C THR A 81 12.57 11.65 -2.83
N PHE A 82 12.51 10.40 -3.24
CA PHE A 82 11.31 9.77 -3.80
C PHE A 82 10.63 8.99 -2.70
N SER A 83 9.57 9.58 -2.14
CA SER A 83 8.76 8.95 -1.10
C SER A 83 7.60 8.22 -1.77
N VAL A 84 7.60 6.89 -1.67
CA VAL A 84 6.58 6.01 -2.28
C VAL A 84 6.05 5.02 -1.25
N GLY A 85 4.83 4.55 -1.45
CA GLY A 85 4.33 3.43 -0.67
C GLY A 85 2.86 3.50 -0.32
N ALA A 86 2.23 2.34 -0.34
CA ALA A 86 1.17 1.95 0.58
C ALA A 86 1.69 0.74 1.36
N THR A 87 0.98 0.25 2.38
CA THR A 87 1.46 -0.95 3.09
C THR A 87 1.73 -2.12 2.14
N PRO A 88 0.84 -2.49 1.19
CA PRO A 88 1.13 -3.58 0.26
C PRO A 88 2.40 -3.37 -0.58
N THR A 89 2.59 -2.18 -1.16
CA THR A 89 3.78 -1.90 -2.00
C THR A 89 5.05 -1.76 -1.18
N THR A 90 4.98 -1.19 0.02
CA THR A 90 6.13 -1.08 0.94
C THR A 90 6.58 -2.46 1.43
N THR A 91 5.64 -3.31 1.85
CA THR A 91 5.98 -4.67 2.29
C THR A 91 6.49 -5.54 1.16
N ALA A 92 6.13 -5.26 -0.10
CA ALA A 92 6.62 -5.99 -1.27
C ALA A 92 8.15 -5.91 -1.44
N VAL A 93 8.82 -4.94 -0.81
CA VAL A 93 10.29 -4.88 -0.75
C VAL A 93 10.89 -6.12 -0.08
N TYR A 94 10.15 -6.79 0.80
CA TYR A 94 10.53 -8.09 1.33
C TYR A 94 10.85 -9.09 0.21
N ASN A 95 10.03 -9.15 -0.85
CA ASN A 95 10.20 -10.09 -1.96
C ASN A 95 11.45 -9.78 -2.80
N LEU A 96 11.94 -8.53 -2.77
CA LEU A 96 13.21 -8.14 -3.39
C LEU A 96 14.41 -8.65 -2.58
N LEU A 97 14.31 -8.60 -1.26
CA LEU A 97 15.37 -9.04 -0.34
C LEU A 97 15.35 -10.55 -0.09
N HIS A 98 14.20 -11.18 -0.25
CA HIS A 98 13.96 -12.61 -0.07
C HIS A 98 13.18 -13.18 -1.26
N PRO A 99 13.82 -13.28 -2.44
CA PRO A 99 13.16 -13.85 -3.62
C PRO A 99 12.62 -15.25 -3.34
N SER A 100 11.43 -15.55 -3.85
CA SER A 100 10.84 -16.89 -3.75
C SER A 100 11.77 -17.94 -4.37
N THR A 101 11.83 -19.13 -3.76
CA THR A 101 12.57 -20.28 -4.32
C THR A 101 11.88 -20.88 -5.54
N THR A 102 10.57 -20.61 -5.69
CA THR A 102 9.74 -21.02 -6.83
C THR A 102 8.92 -19.82 -7.31
N PRO A 103 9.57 -18.77 -7.85
CA PRO A 103 8.87 -17.55 -8.24
C PRO A 103 8.03 -17.82 -9.49
N SER A 104 6.89 -17.13 -9.60
CA SER A 104 6.17 -17.11 -10.88
C SER A 104 6.97 -16.33 -11.93
N ALA A 105 6.67 -16.55 -13.21
CA ALA A 105 7.26 -15.76 -14.29
C ALA A 105 6.94 -14.26 -14.13
N ALA A 106 5.73 -13.93 -13.66
CA ALA A 106 5.30 -12.56 -13.39
C ALA A 106 6.12 -11.92 -12.26
N GLU A 107 6.34 -12.64 -11.16
CA GLU A 107 7.14 -12.17 -10.03
C GLU A 107 8.60 -11.93 -10.43
N THR A 108 9.18 -12.86 -11.21
CA THR A 108 10.54 -12.73 -11.73
C THR A 108 10.69 -11.47 -12.60
N SER A 109 9.74 -11.25 -13.51
CA SER A 109 9.72 -10.08 -14.40
C SER A 109 9.51 -8.76 -13.61
N ALA A 110 8.60 -8.76 -12.65
CA ALA A 110 8.33 -7.59 -11.81
C ALA A 110 9.56 -7.20 -10.97
N LEU A 111 10.25 -8.18 -10.37
CA LEU A 111 11.47 -7.95 -9.60
C LEU A 111 12.61 -7.39 -10.46
N ALA A 112 12.85 -7.97 -11.64
CA ALA A 112 13.87 -7.48 -12.56
C ALA A 112 13.58 -6.04 -13.00
N THR A 113 12.31 -5.72 -13.26
CA THR A 113 11.89 -4.36 -13.63
C THR A 113 12.10 -3.38 -12.49
N LEU A 114 11.70 -3.74 -11.26
CA LEU A 114 11.90 -2.92 -10.07
C LEU A 114 13.40 -2.65 -9.81
N GLN A 115 14.27 -3.65 -9.94
CA GLN A 115 15.72 -3.50 -9.78
C GLN A 115 16.31 -2.52 -10.79
N SER A 116 15.87 -2.58 -12.05
CA SER A 116 16.26 -1.63 -13.10
C SER A 116 15.79 -0.20 -12.78
N THR A 117 14.56 -0.06 -12.30
CA THR A 117 14.00 1.23 -11.87
C THR A 117 14.76 1.81 -10.69
N ILE A 118 15.10 1.01 -9.66
CA ILE A 118 15.91 1.45 -8.51
C ILE A 118 17.28 1.97 -8.97
N THR A 119 17.89 1.30 -9.96
CA THR A 119 19.16 1.76 -10.55
C THR A 119 18.98 3.11 -11.26
N SER A 120 17.88 3.28 -12.00
CA SER A 120 17.53 4.54 -12.65
C SER A 120 17.29 5.68 -11.65
N VAL A 121 16.64 5.41 -10.51
CA VAL A 121 16.45 6.39 -9.42
C VAL A 121 17.78 6.89 -8.87
N ARG A 122 18.73 5.97 -8.63
CA ARG A 122 20.09 6.34 -8.18
C ARG A 122 20.83 7.18 -9.23
N ALA A 123 20.77 6.76 -10.50
CA ALA A 123 21.38 7.50 -11.61
C ALA A 123 20.78 8.90 -11.77
N ALA A 124 19.49 9.04 -11.45
CA ALA A 124 18.80 10.31 -11.36
C ALA A 124 19.10 11.08 -10.06
N ASN A 125 20.20 10.84 -9.33
CA ASN A 125 20.58 11.56 -8.11
C ASN A 125 19.39 11.72 -7.13
N ALA A 126 18.70 10.61 -6.89
CA ALA A 126 17.57 10.55 -5.97
C ALA A 126 17.72 9.37 -5.00
N SER A 127 17.21 9.57 -3.79
CA SER A 127 17.09 8.53 -2.75
C SER A 127 15.64 8.02 -2.70
N ILE A 128 15.45 6.79 -2.22
CA ILE A 128 14.12 6.19 -2.07
C ILE A 128 13.78 6.18 -0.58
N GLU A 129 12.62 6.73 -0.24
CA GLU A 129 11.97 6.62 1.06
C GLU A 129 10.70 5.78 0.88
N LEU A 130 10.45 4.86 1.81
CA LEU A 130 9.24 4.03 1.82
C LEU A 130 8.32 4.49 2.94
N HIS A 131 7.04 4.67 2.65
CA HIS A 131 6.04 5.04 3.65
C HIS A 131 4.88 4.04 3.71
N ALA A 132 4.59 3.57 4.92
CA ALA A 132 3.48 2.67 5.21
C ALA A 132 2.90 2.99 6.60
N GLY A 133 1.58 2.81 6.75
CA GLY A 133 0.86 3.21 7.96
C GLY A 133 0.18 2.08 8.71
N VAL A 134 -0.48 1.14 8.01
CA VAL A 134 -1.27 0.08 8.67
C VAL A 134 -0.42 -1.12 9.11
N TYR A 135 0.84 -1.23 8.64
CA TYR A 135 1.70 -2.38 8.93
C TYR A 135 2.01 -2.66 10.42
N PRO A 136 1.93 -1.70 11.37
CA PRO A 136 2.11 -2.01 12.79
C PRO A 136 0.92 -2.75 13.41
N LEU A 137 -0.28 -2.66 12.82
CA LEU A 137 -1.48 -3.30 13.35
C LEU A 137 -1.99 -4.43 12.45
N LEU A 138 -1.90 -4.23 11.14
CA LEU A 138 -2.45 -5.09 10.10
C LEU A 138 -3.97 -5.29 10.26
N ASP A 139 -4.57 -5.92 9.25
CA ASP A 139 -5.97 -6.31 9.24
C ASP A 139 -6.17 -7.40 8.18
N ASN A 140 -7.41 -7.88 8.05
CA ASN A 140 -7.74 -8.91 7.07
C ASN A 140 -7.56 -8.43 5.62
N GLN A 141 -7.70 -7.12 5.35
CA GLN A 141 -7.50 -6.58 4.01
C GLN A 141 -6.01 -6.66 3.63
N GLN A 142 -5.11 -6.39 4.57
CA GLN A 142 -3.67 -6.54 4.36
C GLN A 142 -3.28 -7.97 3.98
N ILE A 143 -3.84 -8.97 4.67
CA ILE A 143 -3.64 -10.39 4.32
C ILE A 143 -4.21 -10.68 2.92
N ALA A 144 -5.40 -10.17 2.63
CA ALA A 144 -6.07 -10.36 1.34
C ALA A 144 -5.29 -9.78 0.15
N THR A 145 -4.38 -8.83 0.37
CA THR A 145 -3.57 -8.25 -0.71
C THR A 145 -2.60 -9.25 -1.33
N GLY A 146 -2.20 -10.29 -0.58
CA GLY A 146 -1.21 -11.26 -1.05
C GLY A 146 0.17 -10.65 -1.35
N ALA A 147 0.47 -9.44 -0.84
CA ALA A 147 1.73 -8.76 -1.11
C ALA A 147 2.95 -9.47 -0.50
N LEU A 148 2.74 -10.26 0.55
CA LEU A 148 3.73 -11.09 1.22
C LEU A 148 3.33 -12.57 1.14
N PRO A 149 4.31 -13.50 1.16
CA PRO A 149 4.04 -14.92 1.32
C PRO A 149 3.27 -15.20 2.62
N ARG A 150 2.40 -16.22 2.63
CA ARG A 150 1.66 -16.64 3.84
C ARG A 150 2.54 -17.07 5.01
N SER A 151 3.79 -17.46 4.74
CA SER A 151 4.78 -17.76 5.77
C SER A 151 5.32 -16.52 6.48
N GLN A 152 5.03 -15.32 5.96
CA GLN A 152 5.47 -14.03 6.49
C GLN A 152 4.31 -13.14 6.95
N LEU A 153 3.12 -13.33 6.39
CA LEU A 153 1.94 -12.58 6.76
C LEU A 153 0.72 -13.50 6.84
N SER A 154 0.16 -13.56 8.03
CA SER A 154 -0.98 -14.39 8.40
C SER A 154 -1.91 -13.64 9.36
N THR A 155 -3.01 -14.27 9.73
CA THR A 155 -3.93 -13.74 10.74
C THR A 155 -3.30 -13.63 12.12
N ALA A 156 -2.23 -14.40 12.40
CA ALA A 156 -1.51 -14.33 13.67
C ALA A 156 -0.72 -13.02 13.83
N ASP A 157 -0.46 -12.31 12.73
CA ASP A 157 0.28 -11.05 12.72
C ASP A 157 -0.63 -9.83 12.94
N ILE A 158 -1.95 -10.02 12.96
CA ILE A 158 -2.92 -8.94 13.24
C ILE A 158 -2.87 -8.60 14.73
N ALA A 159 -2.47 -7.37 15.05
CA ALA A 159 -2.35 -6.88 16.42
C ALA A 159 -3.64 -6.22 16.94
N LEU A 160 -4.59 -5.87 16.06
CA LEU A 160 -5.86 -5.25 16.44
C LEU A 160 -7.02 -6.25 16.36
N THR A 161 -7.69 -6.48 17.49
CA THR A 161 -8.94 -7.25 17.55
C THR A 161 -10.00 -6.49 18.35
N ILE A 162 -11.27 -6.72 18.04
CA ILE A 162 -12.40 -6.14 18.76
C ILE A 162 -13.03 -7.23 19.62
N LEU A 163 -13.00 -7.05 20.94
CA LEU A 163 -13.70 -7.93 21.86
C LEU A 163 -15.21 -7.71 21.73
N ALA A 164 -15.96 -8.81 21.58
CA ALA A 164 -17.41 -8.79 21.49
C ALA A 164 -18.01 -9.90 22.36
N GLU A 165 -19.21 -9.63 22.89
CA GLU A 165 -19.99 -10.60 23.66
C GLU A 165 -21.16 -11.12 22.79
N VAL A 166 -21.50 -12.40 22.93
CA VAL A 166 -22.71 -12.97 22.32
C VAL A 166 -23.91 -12.59 23.18
N ALA A 167 -24.74 -11.69 22.68
CA ALA A 167 -25.94 -11.21 23.38
C ALA A 167 -27.12 -12.19 23.28
N SER A 168 -27.25 -12.92 22.16
CA SER A 168 -28.33 -13.89 21.95
C SER A 168 -28.00 -14.88 20.83
N ILE A 169 -28.59 -16.07 20.87
CA ILE A 169 -28.41 -17.14 19.89
C ILE A 169 -29.77 -17.49 19.27
N TYR A 170 -29.82 -17.63 17.94
CA TYR A 170 -31.01 -18.00 17.16
C TYR A 170 -30.73 -19.28 16.38
N PRO A 171 -30.89 -20.46 17.01
CA PRO A 171 -30.54 -21.74 16.37
C PRO A 171 -31.48 -22.13 15.22
N THR A 172 -32.67 -21.54 15.14
CA THR A 172 -33.70 -21.88 14.15
C THR A 172 -33.63 -21.05 12.86
N ARG A 173 -32.70 -20.08 12.76
CA ARG A 173 -32.53 -19.22 11.57
C ARG A 173 -31.38 -19.73 10.72
N GLY A 174 -31.65 -20.06 9.46
CA GLY A 174 -30.62 -20.50 8.51
C GLY A 174 -29.76 -21.64 9.05
N THR A 175 -28.43 -21.45 9.06
CA THR A 175 -27.44 -22.38 9.64
C THR A 175 -27.14 -22.10 11.13
N GLY A 176 -27.96 -21.27 11.77
CA GLY A 176 -27.74 -20.70 13.10
C GLY A 176 -27.22 -19.26 13.01
N GLU A 177 -27.74 -18.37 13.87
CA GLU A 177 -27.27 -16.98 14.00
C GLU A 177 -26.90 -16.66 15.45
N ALA A 178 -25.91 -15.79 15.63
CA ALA A 178 -25.57 -15.20 16.93
C ALA A 178 -25.54 -13.68 16.80
N LEU A 179 -26.19 -12.98 17.73
CA LEU A 179 -26.09 -11.52 17.84
C LEU A 179 -24.94 -11.19 18.77
N ILE A 180 -24.06 -10.30 18.34
CA ILE A 180 -22.94 -9.81 19.14
C ILE A 180 -23.10 -8.34 19.51
N THR A 181 -22.39 -7.91 20.56
CA THR A 181 -22.40 -6.52 21.03
C THR A 181 -21.58 -5.55 20.15
N ALA A 182 -20.83 -6.05 19.17
CA ALA A 182 -20.05 -5.25 18.23
C ALA A 182 -20.74 -5.13 16.86
N GLY A 183 -21.43 -4.01 16.64
CA GLY A 183 -22.00 -3.62 15.34
C GLY A 183 -21.08 -2.70 14.54
N SER A 184 -21.62 -2.08 13.48
CA SER A 184 -20.84 -1.17 12.59
C SER A 184 -20.22 0.05 13.29
N ILE A 185 -20.68 0.44 14.48
CA ILE A 185 -20.04 1.47 15.29
C ILE A 185 -18.66 1.00 15.78
N ALA A 186 -18.53 -0.28 16.14
CA ALA A 186 -17.29 -0.87 16.61
C ALA A 186 -16.42 -1.40 15.46
N LEU A 187 -17.03 -1.99 14.44
CA LEU A 187 -16.32 -2.67 13.34
C LEU A 187 -16.08 -1.79 12.10
N GLY A 188 -16.76 -0.65 12.00
CA GLY A 188 -16.82 0.12 10.76
C GLY A 188 -17.72 -0.54 9.70
N ARG A 189 -17.56 -0.08 8.44
CA ARG A 189 -18.28 -0.59 7.26
C ARG A 189 -17.33 -0.81 6.08
N GLU A 190 -16.09 -1.15 6.39
CA GLU A 190 -15.08 -1.44 5.37
C GLU A 190 -15.10 -2.93 5.04
N LYS A 191 -15.13 -3.25 3.75
CA LYS A 191 -15.19 -4.64 3.28
C LYS A 191 -13.78 -5.16 3.00
N CYS A 192 -13.57 -6.44 3.35
CA CYS A 192 -12.45 -7.21 2.84
C CYS A 192 -12.90 -8.03 1.64
N LYS A 193 -12.09 -8.12 0.59
CA LYS A 193 -12.41 -8.92 -0.60
C LYS A 193 -12.37 -10.44 -0.39
N SER A 194 -11.85 -10.91 0.75
CA SER A 194 -11.68 -12.34 1.04
C SER A 194 -12.92 -13.00 1.66
N TYR A 195 -13.90 -12.22 2.11
CA TYR A 195 -15.14 -12.74 2.73
C TYR A 195 -16.27 -11.72 2.57
N ASP A 196 -17.53 -12.17 2.64
CA ASP A 196 -18.69 -11.28 2.62
C ASP A 196 -19.13 -10.95 4.04
N GLY A 197 -18.80 -9.74 4.51
CA GLY A 197 -19.15 -9.27 5.86
C GLY A 197 -18.17 -8.24 6.40
N TRP A 198 -18.22 -8.00 7.71
CA TRP A 198 -17.53 -6.88 8.39
C TRP A 198 -16.36 -7.32 9.27
N GLY A 199 -16.16 -8.62 9.48
CA GLY A 199 -15.10 -9.15 10.31
C GLY A 199 -15.12 -10.66 10.42
N ILE A 200 -13.99 -11.25 10.79
CA ILE A 200 -13.85 -12.69 11.06
C ILE A 200 -13.87 -12.87 12.58
N VAL A 201 -14.73 -13.75 13.07
CA VAL A 201 -14.77 -14.10 14.49
C VAL A 201 -13.65 -15.08 14.81
N SER A 202 -13.03 -14.91 15.97
CA SER A 202 -12.00 -15.83 16.48
C SER A 202 -12.13 -15.98 18.00
N PRO A 203 -11.70 -17.10 18.58
CA PRO A 203 -11.54 -17.20 20.02
C PRO A 203 -10.56 -16.15 20.53
N TRP A 204 -10.77 -15.69 21.77
CA TRP A 204 -9.88 -14.72 22.40
C TRP A 204 -8.43 -15.21 22.41
N GLY A 205 -7.52 -14.40 21.86
CA GLY A 205 -6.09 -14.74 21.77
C GLY A 205 -5.73 -15.80 20.74
N CYS A 206 -6.66 -16.25 19.89
CA CYS A 206 -6.43 -17.28 18.87
C CYS A 206 -6.95 -16.82 17.49
N VAL A 207 -6.37 -15.76 16.95
CA VAL A 207 -6.69 -15.26 15.60
C VAL A 207 -6.24 -16.30 14.56
N GLY A 208 -7.18 -16.89 13.80
CA GLY A 208 -6.87 -17.89 12.76
C GLY A 208 -7.71 -19.17 12.80
N GLY A 209 -8.58 -19.34 13.79
CA GLY A 209 -9.63 -20.35 13.72
C GLY A 209 -10.71 -19.92 12.71
N GLU A 210 -11.02 -20.77 11.72
CA GLU A 210 -12.24 -20.60 10.93
C GLU A 210 -13.45 -20.66 11.86
N GLY A 211 -14.32 -19.68 11.79
CA GLY A 211 -15.56 -19.72 12.54
C GLY A 211 -16.26 -18.38 12.53
N TRP A 212 -17.26 -18.25 11.66
CA TRP A 212 -18.22 -17.15 11.61
C TRP A 212 -17.70 -15.82 11.07
N VAL A 213 -18.48 -15.24 10.16
CA VAL A 213 -18.27 -13.90 9.61
C VAL A 213 -19.36 -12.99 10.16
N VAL A 214 -18.99 -11.80 10.64
CA VAL A 214 -19.97 -10.85 11.16
C VAL A 214 -20.72 -10.18 10.00
N GLY A 215 -22.04 -10.37 9.96
CA GLY A 215 -22.92 -9.73 8.98
C GLY A 215 -22.82 -10.29 7.56
N GLY A 216 -22.34 -11.52 7.41
CA GLY A 216 -22.46 -12.32 6.19
C GLY A 216 -23.73 -13.16 6.14
#